data_AF-A0A0F9RG87-F1
#
_entry.id   AF-A0A0F9RG87-F1
#
_cell.length_a   1.000
_cell.length_b   1.000
_cell.length_c   1.000
_cell.angle_alpha   90.00
_cell.angle_beta   90.00
_cell.angle_gamma   90.00
#
_symmetry.space_group_name_H-M   'P 1'
#
loop_
_entity.id
_entity.type
_entity.pdbx_description
1 polymer ?
#
loop_
_entity_poly.entity_id
_entity_poly.type
_entity_poly.pdbx_seq_one_letter_code
_entity_poly.pdbx_strand_id
1 'polypeptide(L)'
;MAELKLAGTGEVQPAGTDGIAGYLEVPGLPQLEVMRVESSLNGDFVFSRRFQKIKSVHAQNHGTNIGTGVRADNPKITITQGGTNSNAKITINHTATQEVFSLFIWGDV
;
A
#
# COMPACT_ATOMS: atom_id res chain seq x y z
N MET A 1 9.72 -10.21 -4.74
CA MET A 1 9.20 -9.71 -3.47
C MET A 1 10.25 -8.90 -2.77
N ALA A 2 9.93 -7.64 -2.51
CA ALA A 2 10.71 -6.69 -1.74
C ALA A 2 9.78 -5.92 -0.80
N GLU A 3 10.36 -5.35 0.24
CA GLU A 3 9.66 -4.37 1.08
C GLU A 3 9.59 -3.03 0.33
N LEU A 4 8.38 -2.55 0.08
CA LEU A 4 8.11 -1.23 -0.48
C LEU A 4 8.32 -0.17 0.60
N LYS A 5 9.23 0.76 0.34
CA LYS A 5 9.60 1.82 1.28
C LYS A 5 9.21 3.18 0.75
N LEU A 6 8.93 4.13 1.65
CA LEU A 6 8.82 5.54 1.30
C LEU A 6 10.25 6.07 1.08
N ALA A 7 10.60 6.37 -0.16
CA ALA A 7 11.90 6.95 -0.47
C ALA A 7 11.90 8.45 -0.14
N GLY A 8 12.74 8.90 0.81
CA GLY A 8 12.91 10.32 1.14
C GLY A 8 11.86 10.91 2.08
N THR A 9 11.95 12.23 2.31
CA THR A 9 11.11 13.00 3.26
C THR A 9 9.84 13.60 2.63
N GLY A 10 9.60 13.38 1.34
CA GLY A 10 8.45 13.92 0.61
C GLY A 10 7.25 12.97 0.66
N GLU A 11 6.09 13.49 1.07
CA GLU A 11 4.82 12.75 1.17
C GLU A 11 4.28 12.27 -0.19
N VAL A 12 4.85 12.72 -1.31
CA VAL A 12 4.46 12.33 -2.68
C VAL A 12 5.72 12.16 -3.54
N GLN A 13 5.92 10.97 -4.09
CA GLN A 13 6.97 10.70 -5.07
C GLN A 13 6.43 10.90 -6.50
N PRO A 14 7.31 11.17 -7.49
CA PRO A 14 6.94 11.12 -8.90
C PRO A 14 6.33 9.76 -9.27
N ALA A 15 5.37 9.75 -10.19
CA ALA A 15 4.83 8.50 -10.74
C ALA A 15 5.94 7.70 -11.44
N GLY A 16 5.90 6.37 -11.36
CA GLY A 16 6.95 5.50 -11.90
C GLY A 16 8.09 5.22 -10.92
N THR A 17 7.91 5.56 -9.64
CA THR A 17 8.89 5.27 -8.58
C THR A 17 8.40 4.06 -7.78
N ASP A 18 9.10 2.94 -7.91
CA ASP A 18 8.82 1.72 -7.16
C ASP A 18 8.90 1.98 -5.64
N GLY A 19 7.91 1.51 -4.88
CA GLY A 19 7.80 1.77 -3.44
C GLY A 19 6.54 2.54 -3.03
N ILE A 20 6.58 3.15 -1.84
CA ILE A 20 5.47 3.98 -1.36
C ILE A 20 5.59 5.35 -2.03
N ALA A 21 4.77 5.58 -3.04
CA ALA A 21 4.76 6.81 -3.81
C ALA A 21 3.88 7.91 -3.19
N GLY A 22 3.24 7.64 -2.05
CA GLY A 22 2.71 8.67 -1.17
C GLY A 22 2.05 8.10 0.07
N TYR A 23 2.00 8.92 1.13
CA TYR A 23 1.40 8.55 2.41
C TYR A 23 0.61 9.74 2.93
N LEU A 24 -0.63 9.50 3.33
CA LEU A 24 -1.53 10.51 3.84
C LEU A 24 -2.07 10.08 5.20
N GLU A 25 -1.84 10.92 6.20
CA GLU A 25 -2.58 10.86 7.45
C GLU A 25 -3.90 11.60 7.28
N VAL A 26 -4.99 11.05 7.82
CA VAL A 26 -6.32 11.64 7.69
C VAL A 26 -6.72 12.26 9.04
N PRO A 27 -6.65 13.60 9.19
CA PRO A 27 -7.07 14.26 10.42
C PRO A 27 -8.52 13.89 10.78
N GLY A 28 -8.77 13.58 12.05
CA GLY A 28 -10.09 13.18 12.53
C GLY A 28 -10.46 11.71 12.27
N LEU A 29 -9.63 10.94 11.56
CA LEU A 29 -9.82 9.49 11.35
C LEU A 29 -8.55 8.72 11.77
N PRO A 30 -8.28 8.58 13.09
CA PRO A 30 -7.07 7.93 13.59
C PRO A 30 -7.00 6.45 13.23
N GLN A 31 -8.13 5.80 12.95
CA GLN A 31 -8.20 4.42 12.47
C GLN A 31 -7.90 4.25 10.97
N LEU A 32 -7.61 5.32 10.22
CA LEU A 32 -7.37 5.26 8.79
C LEU A 32 -5.93 5.67 8.43
N GLU A 33 -5.29 4.81 7.64
CA GLU A 33 -4.02 5.06 6.98
C GLU A 33 -4.23 4.94 5.47
N VAL A 34 -3.77 5.92 4.70
CA VAL A 34 -3.87 5.90 3.24
C VAL A 34 -2.48 6.01 2.64
N MET A 35 -2.18 5.13 1.68
CA MET A 35 -0.92 5.19 0.95
C MET A 35 -1.12 4.84 -0.52
N ARG A 36 -0.30 5.46 -1.36
CA ARG A 36 -0.11 5.04 -2.74
C ARG A 36 1.15 4.21 -2.80
N VAL A 37 1.05 3.05 -3.42
CA VAL A 37 2.17 2.12 -3.61
C VAL A 37 2.29 1.80 -5.09
N GLU A 38 3.52 1.68 -5.54
CA GLU A 38 3.88 1.12 -6.82
C GLU A 38 4.61 -0.18 -6.54
N SER A 39 4.20 -1.25 -7.20
CA SER A 39 4.65 -2.62 -6.96
C SER A 39 5.13 -3.20 -8.28
N SER A 40 6.41 -3.55 -8.36
CA SER A 40 7.05 -4.12 -9.54
C SER A 40 7.05 -5.64 -9.55
N LEU A 41 6.86 -6.28 -8.38
CA LEU A 41 6.88 -7.73 -8.26
C LEU A 41 5.68 -8.27 -7.48
N ASN A 42 5.15 -9.40 -7.95
CA ASN A 42 4.16 -10.16 -7.19
C ASN A 42 4.72 -10.52 -5.80
N GLY A 43 3.94 -10.22 -4.76
CA GLY A 43 4.29 -10.48 -3.36
C GLY A 43 5.11 -9.37 -2.71
N ASP A 44 5.30 -8.22 -3.35
CA ASP A 44 5.81 -7.03 -2.69
C ASP A 44 4.91 -6.64 -1.52
N PHE A 45 5.52 -6.02 -0.51
CA PHE A 45 4.81 -5.77 0.74
C PHE A 45 5.23 -4.47 1.39
N VAL A 46 4.33 -3.94 2.21
CA VAL A 46 4.57 -2.75 3.04
C VAL A 46 4.13 -3.06 4.47
N PHE A 47 4.86 -2.54 5.45
CA PHE A 47 4.38 -2.51 6.82
C PHE A 47 3.47 -1.29 6.99
N SER A 48 2.30 -1.49 7.61
CA SER A 48 1.50 -0.37 8.10
C SER A 48 2.39 0.53 8.95
N ARG A 49 2.27 1.84 8.80
CA ARG A 49 3.05 2.79 9.58
C ARG A 49 2.43 3.02 10.97
N ARG A 50 1.16 2.65 11.14
CA ARG A 50 0.37 2.98 12.34
C ARG A 50 -0.13 1.77 13.12
N PHE A 51 -0.46 0.68 12.43
CA PHE A 51 -1.29 -0.36 13.01
C PHE A 51 -0.54 -1.68 13.17
N GLN A 52 -0.57 -2.21 14.39
CA GLN A 52 -0.20 -3.60 14.66
C GLN A 52 -1.31 -4.56 14.26
N LYS A 53 -2.58 -4.11 14.35
CA LYS A 53 -3.76 -4.88 13.95
C LYS A 53 -4.57 -4.11 12.91
N ILE A 54 -4.77 -4.74 11.76
CA ILE A 54 -5.57 -4.21 10.65
C ILE A 54 -6.92 -4.93 10.62
N LYS A 55 -8.01 -4.17 10.64
CA LYS A 55 -9.38 -4.67 10.46
C LYS A 55 -9.68 -4.99 9.00
N SER A 56 -9.33 -4.07 8.11
CA SER A 56 -9.57 -4.23 6.69
C SER A 56 -8.61 -3.39 5.85
N VAL A 57 -8.39 -3.82 4.62
CA VAL A 57 -7.69 -3.05 3.58
C VAL A 57 -8.57 -3.01 2.35
N HIS A 58 -8.79 -1.81 1.83
CA HIS A 58 -9.32 -1.62 0.49
C HIS A 58 -8.16 -1.22 -0.43
N ALA A 59 -7.97 -1.97 -1.52
CA ALA A 59 -6.95 -1.68 -2.52
C ALA A 59 -7.63 -1.31 -3.83
N GLN A 60 -7.36 -0.12 -4.33
CA GLN A 60 -7.77 0.31 -5.65
C GLN A 60 -6.58 0.19 -6.60
N ASN A 61 -6.70 -0.70 -7.59
CA ASN A 61 -5.74 -0.83 -8.68
C ASN A 61 -5.96 0.25 -9.75
N HIS A 62 -4.88 0.92 -10.14
CA HIS A 62 -4.86 1.94 -11.19
C HIS A 62 -4.20 1.44 -12.48
N GLY A 63 -3.65 0.22 -12.51
CA GLY A 63 -2.84 -0.31 -13.61
C GLY A 63 -1.41 0.24 -13.56
N THR A 64 -0.75 0.32 -14.72
CA THR A 64 0.64 0.80 -14.81
C THR A 64 0.78 2.29 -14.47
N ASN A 65 -0.28 3.10 -14.65
CA ASN A 65 -0.27 4.54 -14.37
C ASN A 65 -1.64 5.00 -13.85
N ILE A 66 -1.67 6.03 -13.00
CA ILE A 66 -2.94 6.64 -12.59
C ILE A 66 -3.61 7.32 -13.79
N GLY A 67 -4.87 6.96 -14.06
CA GLY A 67 -5.72 7.65 -15.03
C GLY A 67 -5.74 7.07 -16.44
N THR A 68 -4.96 6.03 -16.74
CA THR A 68 -4.97 5.39 -18.07
C THR A 68 -6.07 4.35 -18.26
N GLY A 69 -6.86 4.07 -17.20
CA GLY A 69 -8.12 3.32 -17.28
C GLY A 69 -7.98 1.80 -17.47
N VAL A 70 -6.80 1.28 -17.81
CA VAL A 70 -6.57 -0.16 -17.98
C VAL A 70 -6.18 -0.77 -16.64
N ARG A 71 -7.15 -1.40 -15.97
CA ARG A 71 -6.92 -2.21 -14.75
C ARG A 71 -6.59 -3.63 -15.21
N ALA A 72 -5.35 -4.09 -14.98
CA ALA A 72 -4.93 -5.39 -15.48
C ALA A 72 -5.54 -6.53 -14.65
N ASP A 73 -5.76 -6.33 -13.35
CA ASP A 73 -6.42 -7.28 -12.46
C ASP A 73 -6.97 -6.62 -11.17
N ASN A 74 -7.65 -7.40 -10.33
CA ASN A 74 -7.96 -7.00 -8.95
C ASN A 74 -6.89 -7.61 -8.04
N PRO A 75 -6.07 -6.80 -7.34
CA PRO A 75 -5.00 -7.31 -6.51
C PRO A 75 -5.56 -8.11 -5.34
N LYS A 76 -4.91 -9.23 -5.03
CA LYS A 76 -5.19 -9.97 -3.80
C LYS A 76 -4.29 -9.44 -2.69
N ILE A 77 -4.90 -8.79 -1.70
CA ILE A 77 -4.20 -8.34 -0.51
C ILE A 77 -4.18 -9.45 0.53
N THR A 78 -2.99 -9.73 1.06
CA THR A 78 -2.80 -10.62 2.21
C THR A 78 -2.30 -9.80 3.39
N ILE A 79 -2.97 -9.94 4.53
CA ILE A 79 -2.62 -9.21 5.77
C ILE A 79 -1.97 -10.21 6.72
N THR A 80 -0.75 -9.91 7.18
CA THR A 80 -0.13 -10.58 8.32
C THR A 80 -0.18 -9.62 9.49
N GLN A 81 -0.98 -9.95 10.51
CA GLN A 81 -1.11 -9.09 11.68
C GLN A 81 0.22 -8.99 12.42
N GLY A 82 0.50 -7.80 12.95
CA GLY A 82 1.66 -7.52 13.79
C GLY A 82 1.57 -8.18 15.17
N GLY A 83 2.73 -8.28 15.81
CA GLY A 83 2.88 -8.70 17.21
C GLY A 83 3.26 -7.50 18.10
N THR A 84 3.63 -7.79 19.34
CA THR A 84 4.13 -6.75 20.26
C THR A 84 5.34 -6.05 19.65
N ASN A 85 5.22 -4.74 19.43
CA ASN A 85 6.25 -3.88 18.82
C ASN A 85 6.51 -4.12 17.32
N SER A 86 5.60 -4.79 16.60
CA SER A 86 5.70 -4.91 15.13
C SER A 86 4.38 -4.54 14.46
N ASN A 87 4.46 -3.69 13.43
CA ASN A 87 3.29 -3.31 12.67
C ASN A 87 2.85 -4.44 11.72
N ALA A 88 1.58 -4.42 11.33
CA ALA A 88 1.02 -5.39 10.39
C ALA A 88 1.67 -5.26 9.01
N LYS A 89 1.92 -6.40 8.37
CA LYS A 89 2.45 -6.50 7.01
C LYS A 89 1.30 -6.65 6.03
N ILE A 90 1.33 -5.87 4.96
CA ILE A 90 0.37 -5.90 3.86
C ILE A 90 1.13 -6.36 2.62
N THR A 91 0.81 -7.55 2.13
CA THR A 91 1.39 -8.11 0.90
C THR A 91 0.42 -7.96 -0.26
N ILE A 92 0.91 -7.40 -1.37
CA ILE A 92 0.16 -7.16 -2.58
C ILE A 92 0.50 -8.28 -3.57
N ASN A 93 -0.52 -8.96 -4.08
CA ASN A 93 -0.35 -10.00 -5.08
C ASN A 93 -1.08 -9.60 -6.35
N HIS A 94 -0.35 -9.52 -7.45
CA HIS A 94 -0.81 -9.11 -8.77
C HIS A 94 -0.04 -9.88 -9.85
N THR A 95 -0.56 -9.90 -11.06
CA THR A 95 0.02 -10.66 -12.20
C THR A 95 0.77 -9.80 -13.20
N ALA A 96 0.56 -8.48 -13.17
CA ALA A 96 1.24 -7.53 -14.03
C ALA A 96 2.70 -7.30 -13.61
N THR A 97 3.52 -6.82 -14.55
CA THR A 97 4.94 -6.49 -14.33
C THR A 97 5.15 -5.24 -13.48
N GLN A 98 4.14 -4.37 -13.38
CA GLN A 98 4.16 -3.18 -12.55
C GLN A 98 2.76 -2.60 -12.42
N GLU A 99 2.35 -2.29 -11.19
CA GLU A 99 1.06 -1.65 -10.93
C GLU A 99 1.10 -0.65 -9.78
N VAL A 100 0.24 0.35 -9.90
CA VAL A 100 0.01 1.40 -8.91
C VAL A 100 -1.29 1.12 -8.17
N PHE A 101 -1.23 1.15 -6.85
CA PHE A 101 -2.39 0.94 -5.97
C PHE A 101 -2.58 2.10 -5.00
N SER A 102 -3.84 2.43 -4.72
CA SER A 102 -4.20 3.17 -3.52
C SER A 102 -4.68 2.19 -2.46
N LEU A 103 -3.99 2.15 -1.32
CA LEU A 103 -4.35 1.35 -0.16
C LEU A 103 -5.02 2.24 0.88
N PHE A 104 -6.21 1.82 1.32
CA PHE A 104 -6.94 2.39 2.44
C PHE A 104 -6.98 1.33 3.54
N ILE A 105 -6.22 1.57 4.61
CA ILE A 105 -5.96 0.62 5.67
C ILE A 105 -6.71 1.07 6.91
N TRP A 106 -7.65 0.25 7.36
CA TRP A 106 -8.42 0.48 8.58
C TRP A 106 -7.85 -0.35 9.71
N GLY A 107 -7.33 0.32 10.73
CA GLY A 107 -6.70 -0.29 11.90
C GLY A 107 -7.60 -0.39 13.13
N ASP A 108 -7.13 -1.16 14.11
CA ASP A 108 -7.50 -0.95 15.51
C ASP A 108 -6.71 0.24 16.07
N VAL A 109 -7.38 1.05 16.89
CA VAL A 109 -6.78 2.19 17.63
C VAL A 109 -6.55 1.79 19.07
#